data_AF-A0A7S3W8E1-F1
#
_entry.id   AF-A0A7S3W8E1-F1
#
_cell.length_a   1.000
_cell.length_b   1.000
_cell.length_c   1.000
_cell.angle_alpha   90.00
_cell.angle_beta   90.00
_cell.angle_gamma   90.00
#
_symmetry.space_group_name_H-M   'P 1'
#
loop_
_entity.id
_entity.type
_entity.pdbx_description
1 polymer ?
#
loop_
_entity_poly.entity_id
_entity_poly.type
_entity_poly.pdbx_seq_one_letter_code
_entity_poly.pdbx_strand_id
1 'polypeptide(L)'
;RLVVAARGQPCFRCGVAASLPLRGRLAMAKKMPTKGAKAKKGAAARTASRGKGNARNNPRAFKAASGPKAMQRSAHRALEKQERQYHVALTDRAVEVAVQPPIVVAVVGPAGVGKSTVIRSLVKHWTKQNLKETHGPVTVVTGKSRRVTLIECPNDLNAMCDLAKVADLVLLVVDGAYGFEMETFEFLNMCQVHGFPRVMGVLTHLDSFTNAAALRRAKKTLKHRFWTDIYDGAKLFYLSGLKHGRYPKAEITNLARFLAVIKFRPLIWRNTHPFVLADRFEDVTEPAALARDELVERTVSMYGWVRGTFLLPGMRVHLPGVGDFAMSEVSALDDPCAPPDRTTRRRLDSKDKRLYAPMSNLGDLTYDRDAVYVNIPDSAIRFSQGKGVAGEGEDEGGEGEGGGDGGGEEGGEVGGEDVAMVKGLQRVGEAAGLDEQLRGASLQLFAGGAAIEGGGD
;
A
#
# COMPACT_ATOMS: atom_id res chain seq x y z
N ARG A 1 27.77 -0.17 7.96
CA ARG A 1 26.92 0.03 9.17
C ARG A 1 25.46 0.20 8.75
N LEU A 2 24.48 -0.14 9.59
CA LEU A 2 23.05 -0.02 9.26
C LEU A 2 22.40 1.11 10.07
N VAL A 3 22.01 2.19 9.40
CA VAL A 3 21.17 3.24 9.99
C VAL A 3 19.73 2.92 9.62
N VAL A 4 18.90 2.66 10.62
CA VAL A 4 17.48 2.42 10.39
C VAL A 4 16.71 3.68 10.72
N ALA A 5 16.34 4.39 9.68
CA ALA A 5 15.46 5.54 9.74
C ALA A 5 14.01 5.02 9.80
N ALA A 6 13.61 4.60 10.99
CA ALA A 6 12.31 4.02 11.26
C ALA A 6 11.25 5.12 11.38
N ARG A 7 10.19 5.05 10.57
CA ARG A 7 9.02 5.94 10.70
C ARG A 7 8.09 5.38 11.77
N GLY A 8 8.20 5.92 12.97
CA GLY A 8 7.44 5.58 14.18
C GLY A 8 7.68 6.65 15.26
N GLN A 9 6.70 6.88 16.12
CA GLN A 9 6.53 8.09 16.95
C GLN A 9 7.77 8.56 17.77
N PRO A 10 7.86 9.87 18.06
CA PRO A 10 8.74 10.38 19.10
C PRO A 10 8.36 9.81 20.47
N CYS A 11 9.36 9.33 21.20
CA CYS A 11 9.24 8.93 22.60
C CYS A 11 8.85 10.14 23.47
N PHE A 12 7.57 10.31 23.77
CA PHE A 12 7.17 11.16 24.91
C PHE A 12 7.20 10.36 26.19
N ARG A 13 8.37 10.41 26.84
CA ARG A 13 8.56 10.09 28.25
C ARG A 13 7.85 11.18 29.07
N CYS A 14 6.59 10.99 29.40
CA CYS A 14 5.91 11.75 30.47
C CYS A 14 4.95 10.81 31.20
N GLY A 15 5.34 10.42 32.40
CA GLY A 15 4.46 9.74 33.33
C GLY A 15 3.33 10.65 33.75
N VAL A 16 2.10 10.26 33.41
CA VAL A 16 0.92 10.60 34.21
C VAL A 16 0.06 9.35 34.23
N ALA A 17 0.03 8.70 35.40
CA ALA A 17 -0.92 7.65 35.70
C ALA A 17 -2.34 8.21 35.60
N ALA A 18 -3.03 7.91 34.50
CA ALA A 18 -4.45 8.14 34.36
C ALA A 18 -5.17 6.80 34.43
N SER A 19 -5.64 6.46 35.62
CA SER A 19 -6.55 5.37 35.90
C SER A 19 -7.80 5.48 35.01
N LEU A 20 -7.92 4.62 34.01
CA LEU A 20 -9.16 4.44 33.23
C LEU A 20 -10.10 3.49 33.99
N PRO A 21 -11.31 3.92 34.38
CA PRO A 21 -12.29 3.01 34.97
C PRO A 21 -12.90 2.14 33.86
N LEU A 22 -12.79 0.82 34.05
CA LEU A 22 -13.52 -0.22 33.33
C LEU A 22 -15.04 0.05 33.40
N ARG A 23 -15.58 0.79 32.42
CA ARG A 23 -17.03 0.87 32.19
C ARG A 23 -17.48 -0.34 31.38
N GLY A 24 -17.84 -1.40 32.09
CA GLY A 24 -18.66 -2.47 31.57
C GLY A 24 -19.94 -1.91 30.95
N ARG A 25 -20.21 -2.27 29.70
CA ARG A 25 -21.48 -2.00 29.02
C ARG A 25 -22.59 -2.79 29.72
N LEU A 26 -23.25 -2.16 30.68
CA LEU A 26 -24.58 -2.57 31.14
C LEU A 26 -25.55 -2.46 29.95
N ALA A 27 -26.19 -3.58 29.65
CA ALA A 27 -27.22 -3.69 28.64
C ALA A 27 -28.35 -2.68 28.92
N MET A 28 -28.78 -1.97 27.87
CA MET A 28 -29.91 -1.06 27.92
C MET A 28 -31.18 -1.79 28.36
N ALA A 29 -31.66 -1.49 29.57
CA ALA A 29 -32.98 -1.87 30.01
C ALA A 29 -34.04 -1.10 29.21
N LYS A 30 -34.85 -1.85 28.46
CA LYS A 30 -35.99 -1.36 27.68
C LYS A 30 -37.04 -0.80 28.65
N LYS A 31 -37.33 0.51 28.59
CA LYS A 31 -38.43 1.16 29.33
C LYS A 31 -39.75 0.44 29.02
N MET A 32 -40.38 -0.16 30.03
CA MET A 32 -41.78 -0.62 29.95
C MET A 32 -42.73 0.58 30.08
N PRO A 33 -43.86 0.60 29.36
CA PRO A 33 -44.84 1.68 29.49
C PRO A 33 -45.57 1.58 30.84
N THR A 34 -45.61 2.70 31.56
CA THR A 34 -46.42 2.90 32.77
C THR A 34 -47.90 2.83 32.41
N LYS A 35 -48.59 1.75 32.81
CA LYS A 35 -50.06 1.69 32.77
C LYS A 35 -50.63 2.52 33.92
N GLY A 36 -51.53 3.43 33.57
CA GLY A 36 -52.18 4.38 34.47
C GLY A 36 -52.97 3.73 35.62
N ALA A 37 -53.08 4.48 36.70
CA ALA A 37 -53.83 4.15 37.90
C ALA A 37 -55.33 4.07 37.60
N LYS A 38 -55.86 2.85 37.42
CA LYS A 38 -57.29 2.51 37.63
C LYS A 38 -57.46 0.98 37.64
N ALA A 39 -57.00 0.34 38.71
CA ALA A 39 -57.41 -1.02 39.12
C ALA A 39 -56.94 -1.31 40.56
N LYS A 40 -57.30 -0.45 41.52
CA LYS A 40 -57.20 -0.74 42.95
C LYS A 40 -58.62 -0.90 43.49
N LYS A 41 -59.09 -2.14 43.55
CA LYS A 41 -60.09 -2.69 44.50
C LYS A 41 -60.37 -4.14 44.07
N GLY A 42 -59.74 -5.11 44.74
CA GLY A 42 -59.96 -6.54 44.48
C GLY A 42 -58.82 -7.49 44.85
N ALA A 43 -57.64 -7.01 45.27
CA ALA A 43 -56.45 -7.85 45.44
C ALA A 43 -55.93 -7.96 46.90
N ALA A 44 -56.76 -7.74 47.91
CA ALA A 44 -56.34 -7.78 49.33
C ALA A 44 -56.79 -9.04 50.10
N ALA A 45 -57.49 -10.00 49.47
CA ALA A 45 -58.10 -11.14 50.16
C ALA A 45 -57.56 -12.53 49.75
N ARG A 46 -56.30 -12.63 49.29
CA ARG A 46 -55.69 -13.94 48.89
C ARG A 46 -54.26 -14.17 49.38
N THR A 47 -53.86 -13.54 50.48
CA THR A 47 -52.52 -13.70 51.08
C THR A 47 -52.57 -14.32 52.47
N ALA A 48 -53.40 -15.35 52.65
CA ALA A 48 -53.33 -16.21 53.82
C ALA A 48 -53.55 -17.67 53.37
N SER A 49 -52.50 -18.49 53.52
CA SER A 49 -52.38 -19.93 53.24
C SER A 49 -51.65 -20.36 51.95
N ARG A 50 -50.33 -20.22 51.93
CA ARG A 50 -49.46 -21.23 51.28
C ARG A 50 -48.22 -21.46 52.12
N GLY A 51 -48.20 -22.62 52.76
CA GLY A 51 -47.13 -23.10 53.61
C GLY A 51 -45.79 -23.24 52.89
N LYS A 52 -44.75 -23.37 53.72
CA LYS A 52 -43.37 -23.67 53.32
C LYS A 52 -43.34 -24.91 52.42
N GLY A 53 -43.04 -24.69 51.14
CA GLY A 53 -42.79 -25.68 50.12
C GLY A 53 -42.02 -25.02 48.98
N ASN A 54 -40.85 -25.58 48.67
CA ASN A 54 -39.84 -25.09 47.73
C ASN A 54 -40.38 -24.66 46.34
N ALA A 55 -39.68 -23.69 45.73
CA ALA A 55 -39.83 -23.16 44.36
C ALA A 55 -41.15 -22.41 44.07
N ARG A 56 -41.13 -21.08 44.26
CA ARG A 56 -42.22 -20.13 43.94
C ARG A 56 -42.59 -20.00 42.44
N ASN A 57 -41.92 -20.71 41.53
CA ASN A 57 -42.17 -20.64 40.10
C ASN A 57 -42.79 -21.96 39.61
N ASN A 58 -43.99 -21.92 39.04
CA ASN A 58 -44.64 -23.11 38.47
C ASN A 58 -43.90 -23.53 37.17
N PRO A 59 -43.11 -24.62 37.15
CA PRO A 59 -42.33 -25.02 35.97
C PRO A 59 -43.21 -25.44 34.80
N ARG A 60 -44.49 -25.80 35.03
CA ARG A 60 -45.45 -26.10 33.97
C ARG A 60 -45.92 -24.86 33.20
N ALA A 61 -45.81 -23.67 33.78
CA ALA A 61 -46.17 -22.41 33.15
C ALA A 61 -45.06 -21.86 32.23
N PHE A 62 -43.82 -22.35 32.37
CA PHE A 62 -42.66 -21.97 31.57
C PHE A 62 -42.36 -22.93 30.42
N LYS A 63 -43.39 -23.59 29.87
CA LYS A 63 -43.24 -24.38 28.65
C LYS A 63 -43.09 -23.43 27.46
N ALA A 64 -42.05 -23.66 26.65
CA ALA A 64 -41.87 -22.91 25.40
C ALA A 64 -43.09 -23.09 24.50
N ALA A 65 -43.50 -22.03 23.80
CA ALA A 65 -44.61 -22.06 22.86
C ALA A 65 -44.34 -22.95 21.62
N SER A 66 -43.06 -23.22 21.33
CA SER A 66 -42.63 -24.14 20.28
C SER A 66 -42.46 -25.57 20.81
N GLY A 67 -42.74 -26.56 19.96
CA GLY A 67 -42.64 -27.97 20.33
C GLY A 67 -41.22 -28.37 20.79
N PRO A 68 -41.07 -29.37 21.68
CA PRO A 68 -39.79 -29.76 22.27
C PRO A 68 -38.67 -30.02 21.25
N LYS A 69 -39.00 -30.67 20.13
CA LYS A 69 -38.04 -30.95 19.04
C LYS A 69 -37.53 -29.69 18.35
N ALA A 70 -38.39 -28.67 18.20
CA ALA A 70 -38.00 -27.41 17.57
C ALA A 70 -37.07 -26.60 18.49
N MET A 71 -37.36 -26.58 19.80
CA MET A 71 -36.52 -25.95 20.82
C MET A 71 -35.16 -26.65 20.94
N GLN A 72 -35.12 -27.98 20.92
CA GLN A 72 -33.87 -28.72 20.93
C GLN A 72 -33.02 -28.41 19.69
N ARG A 73 -33.62 -28.39 18.49
CA ARG A 73 -32.90 -28.03 17.26
C ARG A 73 -32.36 -26.59 17.29
N SER A 74 -33.12 -25.64 17.79
CA SER A 74 -32.63 -24.25 17.91
C SER A 74 -31.54 -24.11 18.95
N ALA A 75 -31.65 -24.82 20.08
CA ALA A 75 -30.62 -24.87 21.11
C ALA A 75 -29.33 -25.50 20.56
N HIS A 76 -29.40 -26.64 19.85
CA HIS A 76 -28.23 -27.27 19.22
C HIS A 76 -27.56 -26.34 18.21
N ARG A 77 -28.32 -25.68 17.33
CA ARG A 77 -27.77 -24.70 16.38
C ARG A 77 -27.13 -23.50 17.08
N ALA A 78 -27.72 -23.04 18.18
CA ALA A 78 -27.17 -21.93 18.96
C ALA A 78 -25.86 -22.33 19.64
N LEU A 79 -25.79 -23.53 20.23
CA LEU A 79 -24.58 -24.09 20.83
C LEU A 79 -23.50 -24.32 19.78
N GLU A 80 -23.82 -24.90 18.63
CA GLU A 80 -22.88 -25.09 17.51
C GLU A 80 -22.35 -23.75 17.00
N LYS A 81 -23.20 -22.72 16.93
CA LYS A 81 -22.80 -21.37 16.56
C LYS A 81 -21.91 -20.71 17.61
N GLN A 82 -22.14 -20.98 18.90
CA GLN A 82 -21.28 -20.51 19.99
C GLN A 82 -19.92 -21.22 19.94
N GLU A 83 -19.93 -22.53 19.70
CA GLU A 83 -18.72 -23.35 19.61
C GLU A 83 -17.82 -22.88 18.47
N ARG A 84 -18.40 -22.63 17.29
CA ARG A 84 -17.66 -22.09 16.13
C ARG A 84 -17.07 -20.69 16.36
N GLN A 85 -17.57 -19.92 17.33
CA GLN A 85 -17.04 -18.59 17.68
C GLN A 85 -15.87 -18.67 18.66
N TYR A 86 -15.71 -19.77 19.39
CA TYR A 86 -14.56 -19.93 20.28
C TYR A 86 -13.30 -20.06 19.44
N HIS A 87 -12.35 -19.18 19.73
CA HIS A 87 -11.03 -19.14 19.13
C HIS A 87 -10.00 -19.01 20.25
N VAL A 88 -8.79 -19.47 19.99
CA VAL A 88 -7.67 -19.27 20.91
C VAL A 88 -7.47 -17.77 21.14
N ALA A 89 -7.49 -17.35 22.40
CA ALA A 89 -7.28 -15.96 22.78
C ALA A 89 -5.80 -15.59 22.55
N LEU A 90 -5.53 -14.90 21.45
CA LEU A 90 -4.22 -14.34 21.15
C LEU A 90 -4.20 -12.87 21.56
N THR A 91 -3.07 -12.43 22.12
CA THR A 91 -2.86 -11.02 22.44
C THR A 91 -2.61 -10.25 21.16
N ASP A 92 -3.43 -9.24 20.89
CA ASP A 92 -3.27 -8.36 19.75
C ASP A 92 -2.57 -7.06 20.17
N ARG A 93 -1.26 -6.98 19.94
CA ARG A 93 -0.44 -5.80 20.26
C ARG A 93 -0.65 -4.64 19.28
N ALA A 94 -1.27 -4.89 18.14
CA ALA A 94 -1.52 -3.83 17.17
C ALA A 94 -2.49 -2.79 17.76
N VAL A 95 -3.52 -3.20 18.49
CA VAL A 95 -4.61 -2.32 18.98
C VAL A 95 -4.13 -1.20 19.92
N GLU A 96 -2.99 -1.36 20.57
CA GLU A 96 -2.44 -0.40 21.53
C GLU A 96 -1.81 0.83 20.86
N VAL A 97 -1.51 0.78 19.56
CA VAL A 97 -0.82 1.86 18.85
C VAL A 97 -1.83 2.87 18.27
N ALA A 98 -1.66 4.16 18.61
CA ALA A 98 -2.55 5.24 18.17
C ALA A 98 -2.64 5.38 16.63
N VAL A 99 -1.52 5.15 15.94
CA VAL A 99 -1.42 5.17 14.48
C VAL A 99 -0.90 3.83 13.99
N GLN A 100 -1.76 3.08 13.28
CA GLN A 100 -1.40 1.76 12.75
C GLN A 100 -0.48 1.88 11.54
N PRO A 101 0.57 1.02 11.42
CA PRO A 101 1.38 0.98 10.21
C PRO A 101 0.55 0.54 8.99
N PRO A 102 0.94 0.91 7.76
CA PRO A 102 0.21 0.53 6.55
C PRO A 102 0.18 -0.99 6.36
N ILE A 103 -0.96 -1.60 6.09
CA ILE A 103 -1.08 -3.06 5.92
C ILE A 103 -0.25 -3.54 4.70
N VAL A 104 0.55 -4.60 4.84
CA VAL A 104 1.30 -5.16 3.69
C VAL A 104 0.40 -6.08 2.89
N VAL A 105 0.23 -5.76 1.61
CA VAL A 105 -0.50 -6.56 0.64
C VAL A 105 0.48 -7.01 -0.42
N ALA A 106 0.86 -8.29 -0.37
CA ALA A 106 1.70 -8.90 -1.39
C ALA A 106 0.85 -9.33 -2.60
N VAL A 107 1.24 -8.90 -3.79
CA VAL A 107 0.66 -9.35 -5.05
C VAL A 107 1.55 -10.45 -5.60
N VAL A 108 1.04 -11.67 -5.57
CA VAL A 108 1.80 -12.89 -5.90
C VAL A 108 1.08 -13.63 -7.00
N GLY A 109 1.85 -14.20 -7.91
CA GLY A 109 1.34 -14.98 -9.02
C GLY A 109 2.46 -15.25 -10.01
N PRO A 110 2.20 -16.10 -11.01
CA PRO A 110 3.23 -16.54 -11.91
C PRO A 110 3.74 -15.46 -12.86
N ALA A 111 4.72 -15.79 -13.70
CA ALA A 111 5.17 -14.89 -14.77
C ALA A 111 3.98 -14.49 -15.68
N GLY A 112 3.95 -13.24 -16.14
CA GLY A 112 2.99 -12.82 -17.17
C GLY A 112 1.52 -12.67 -16.75
N VAL A 113 1.10 -13.02 -15.53
CA VAL A 113 -0.32 -12.95 -15.12
C VAL A 113 -0.89 -11.53 -14.92
N GLY A 114 -0.05 -10.50 -15.01
CA GLY A 114 -0.44 -9.09 -14.88
C GLY A 114 -0.35 -8.52 -13.44
N LYS A 115 0.58 -9.00 -12.61
CA LYS A 115 0.82 -8.53 -11.23
C LYS A 115 0.95 -6.99 -11.15
N SER A 116 1.89 -6.42 -11.89
CA SER A 116 2.10 -4.96 -11.97
C SER A 116 0.85 -4.24 -12.47
N THR A 117 0.09 -4.82 -13.39
CA THR A 117 -1.14 -4.24 -13.95
C THR A 117 -2.27 -4.16 -12.92
N VAL A 118 -2.36 -5.14 -12.01
CA VAL A 118 -3.28 -5.11 -10.86
C VAL A 118 -2.90 -3.97 -9.91
N ILE A 119 -1.62 -3.84 -9.58
CA ILE A 119 -1.11 -2.77 -8.71
C ILE A 119 -1.39 -1.39 -9.33
N ARG A 120 -1.02 -1.18 -10.59
CA ARG A 120 -1.28 0.07 -11.33
C ARG A 120 -2.77 0.43 -11.38
N SER A 121 -3.64 -0.57 -11.51
CA SER A 121 -5.10 -0.36 -11.54
C SER A 121 -5.66 0.00 -10.16
N LEU A 122 -5.19 -0.65 -9.09
CA LEU A 122 -5.56 -0.35 -7.71
C LEU A 122 -5.10 1.05 -7.28
N VAL A 123 -3.85 1.40 -7.57
CA VAL A 123 -3.31 2.72 -7.23
C VAL A 123 -4.09 3.81 -7.96
N LYS A 124 -4.35 3.66 -9.28
CA LYS A 124 -5.19 4.61 -10.02
C LYS A 124 -6.57 4.77 -9.40
N HIS A 125 -7.17 3.68 -8.93
CA HIS A 125 -8.50 3.75 -8.31
C HIS A 125 -8.49 4.57 -7.02
N TRP A 126 -7.46 4.43 -6.18
CA TRP A 126 -7.35 5.17 -4.93
C TRP A 126 -6.90 6.62 -5.13
N THR A 127 -5.77 6.84 -5.79
CA THR A 127 -5.07 8.15 -5.84
C THR A 127 -5.44 8.97 -7.07
N LYS A 128 -6.09 8.35 -8.08
CA LYS A 128 -6.35 8.93 -9.42
C LYS A 128 -5.08 9.24 -10.22
N GLN A 129 -3.90 8.94 -9.69
CA GLN A 129 -2.62 9.13 -10.36
C GLN A 129 -2.28 7.90 -11.21
N ASN A 130 -1.46 8.11 -12.23
CA ASN A 130 -1.00 7.06 -13.13
C ASN A 130 0.42 6.64 -12.74
N LEU A 131 0.60 5.36 -12.42
CA LEU A 131 1.91 4.72 -12.30
C LEU A 131 2.23 4.03 -13.63
N LYS A 132 3.38 4.33 -14.23
CA LYS A 132 3.86 3.64 -15.45
C LYS A 132 4.48 2.29 -15.10
N GLU A 133 5.42 2.31 -14.15
CA GLU A 133 6.12 1.13 -13.62
C GLU A 133 5.99 1.06 -12.10
N THR A 134 6.02 -0.16 -11.58
CA THR A 134 5.87 -0.44 -10.15
C THR A 134 7.10 -1.18 -9.66
N HIS A 135 8.05 -0.43 -9.09
CA HIS A 135 9.26 -0.95 -8.47
C HIS A 135 9.19 -0.74 -6.96
N GLY A 136 9.46 -1.79 -6.21
CA GLY A 136 9.43 -1.76 -4.74
C GLY A 136 8.02 -1.59 -4.14
N PRO A 137 7.94 -1.28 -2.85
CA PRO A 137 6.67 -1.12 -2.14
C PRO A 137 6.00 0.22 -2.43
N VAL A 138 4.68 0.17 -2.68
CA VAL A 138 3.83 1.33 -2.98
C VAL A 138 2.81 1.52 -1.88
N THR A 139 2.95 2.58 -1.08
CA THR A 139 2.05 2.88 0.03
C THR A 139 0.97 3.89 -0.36
N VAL A 140 -0.28 3.54 -0.07
CA VAL A 140 -1.46 4.35 -0.40
C VAL A 140 -2.39 4.47 0.80
N VAL A 141 -2.94 5.68 0.98
CA VAL A 141 -4.03 5.91 1.94
C VAL A 141 -5.35 5.47 1.31
N THR A 142 -5.95 4.40 1.85
CA THR A 142 -7.20 3.82 1.31
C THR A 142 -8.45 4.30 2.05
N GLY A 143 -8.31 4.63 3.33
CA GLY A 143 -9.37 5.18 4.16
C GLY A 143 -8.80 6.01 5.32
N LYS A 144 -9.69 6.56 6.16
CA LYS A 144 -9.27 7.47 7.24
C LYS A 144 -8.35 6.85 8.28
N SER A 145 -8.54 5.56 8.56
CA SER A 145 -7.76 4.82 9.55
C SER A 145 -6.90 3.74 8.92
N ARG A 146 -6.99 3.55 7.58
CA ARG A 146 -6.40 2.40 6.90
C ARG A 146 -5.54 2.86 5.73
N ARG A 147 -4.36 2.27 5.68
CA ARG A 147 -3.33 2.50 4.68
C ARG A 147 -2.83 1.14 4.23
N VAL A 148 -2.42 1.04 2.98
CA VAL A 148 -2.03 -0.22 2.36
C VAL A 148 -0.72 -0.01 1.63
N THR A 149 0.25 -0.88 1.88
CA THR A 149 1.47 -1.01 1.09
C THR A 149 1.30 -2.19 0.15
N LEU A 150 1.27 -1.92 -1.16
CA LEU A 150 1.28 -2.94 -2.19
C LEU A 150 2.73 -3.30 -2.50
N ILE A 151 3.08 -4.57 -2.50
CA ILE A 151 4.39 -5.06 -2.93
C ILE A 151 4.19 -6.12 -4.01
N GLU A 152 4.92 -5.97 -5.12
CA GLU A 152 4.97 -6.99 -6.16
C GLU A 152 5.98 -8.07 -5.77
N CYS A 153 5.58 -9.32 -5.88
CA CYS A 153 6.49 -10.45 -5.72
C CYS A 153 7.22 -10.73 -7.03
N PRO A 154 8.57 -10.70 -7.05
CA PRO A 154 9.32 -11.27 -8.16
C PRO A 154 9.17 -12.81 -8.16
N ASN A 155 9.49 -13.45 -9.27
CA ASN A 155 9.35 -14.91 -9.43
C ASN A 155 10.52 -15.70 -8.82
N ASP A 156 11.12 -15.19 -7.74
CA ASP A 156 12.17 -15.90 -7.01
C ASP A 156 11.57 -16.54 -5.75
N LEU A 157 11.97 -17.78 -5.48
CA LEU A 157 11.52 -18.54 -4.31
C LEU A 157 11.94 -17.86 -3.00
N ASN A 158 13.13 -17.24 -2.96
CA ASN A 158 13.61 -16.56 -1.76
C ASN A 158 12.75 -15.32 -1.45
N ALA A 159 12.49 -14.51 -2.48
CA ALA A 159 11.61 -13.35 -2.35
C ALA A 159 10.18 -13.76 -1.96
N MET A 160 9.66 -14.85 -2.53
CA MET A 160 8.38 -15.43 -2.15
C MET A 160 8.35 -15.85 -0.67
N CYS A 161 9.42 -16.49 -0.18
CA CYS A 161 9.56 -16.89 1.22
C CYS A 161 9.57 -15.69 2.17
N ASP A 162 10.30 -14.63 1.83
CA ASP A 162 10.37 -13.43 2.67
C ASP A 162 9.07 -12.64 2.65
N LEU A 163 8.41 -12.54 1.50
CA LEU A 163 7.07 -11.95 1.41
C LEU A 163 6.03 -12.76 2.18
N ALA A 164 6.10 -14.10 2.20
CA ALA A 164 5.19 -14.93 2.99
C ALA A 164 5.30 -14.63 4.50
N LYS A 165 6.51 -14.39 5.01
CA LYS A 165 6.75 -14.00 6.41
C LYS A 165 6.15 -12.62 6.72
N VAL A 166 6.26 -11.67 5.79
CA VAL A 166 5.90 -10.25 6.00
C VAL A 166 4.44 -9.91 5.67
N ALA A 167 3.81 -10.57 4.69
CA ALA A 167 2.53 -10.12 4.11
C ALA A 167 1.30 -10.35 5.00
N ASP A 168 0.54 -9.29 5.33
CA ASP A 168 -0.72 -9.38 6.08
C ASP A 168 -1.88 -9.91 5.22
N LEU A 169 -1.86 -9.51 3.95
CA LEU A 169 -2.76 -9.97 2.92
C LEU A 169 -1.96 -10.43 1.71
N VAL A 170 -2.38 -11.54 1.12
CA VAL A 170 -1.90 -12.00 -0.18
C VAL A 170 -3.02 -11.84 -1.20
N LEU A 171 -2.73 -11.11 -2.28
CA LEU A 171 -3.51 -11.13 -3.50
C LEU A 171 -2.87 -12.15 -4.45
N LEU A 172 -3.46 -13.35 -4.51
CA LEU A 172 -3.02 -14.40 -5.41
C LEU A 172 -3.64 -14.17 -6.80
N VAL A 173 -2.82 -13.77 -7.75
CA VAL A 173 -3.21 -13.58 -9.15
C VAL A 173 -3.00 -14.89 -9.88
N VAL A 174 -4.07 -15.41 -10.47
CA VAL A 174 -4.08 -16.68 -11.19
C VAL A 174 -4.59 -16.43 -12.60
N ASP A 175 -3.93 -17.03 -13.58
CA ASP A 175 -4.40 -17.00 -14.95
C ASP A 175 -5.66 -17.85 -15.11
N GLY A 176 -6.74 -17.27 -15.63
CA GLY A 176 -7.98 -18.00 -15.86
C GLY A 176 -7.92 -18.99 -17.02
N ALA A 177 -7.12 -18.71 -18.05
CA ALA A 177 -6.99 -19.50 -19.27
C ALA A 177 -6.06 -20.70 -19.06
N TYR A 178 -4.90 -20.46 -18.45
CA TYR A 178 -3.94 -21.51 -18.13
C TYR A 178 -4.34 -22.30 -16.87
N GLY A 179 -4.82 -21.59 -15.84
CA GLY A 179 -5.16 -22.15 -14.54
C GLY A 179 -4.05 -21.96 -13.51
N PHE A 180 -3.94 -22.90 -12.57
CA PHE A 180 -2.95 -22.79 -11.49
C PHE A 180 -1.60 -23.37 -11.90
N GLU A 181 -0.55 -22.58 -11.68
CA GLU A 181 0.84 -22.94 -11.91
C GLU A 181 1.54 -23.40 -10.63
N MET A 182 2.67 -24.10 -10.78
CA MET A 182 3.45 -24.61 -9.63
C MET A 182 3.89 -23.49 -8.69
N GLU A 183 4.32 -22.34 -9.21
CA GLU A 183 4.73 -21.17 -8.43
C GLU A 183 3.64 -20.72 -7.43
N THR A 184 2.36 -20.78 -7.84
CA THR A 184 1.24 -20.42 -6.95
C THR A 184 1.08 -21.41 -5.79
N PHE A 185 1.34 -22.69 -6.04
CA PHE A 185 1.26 -23.73 -5.01
C PHE A 185 2.44 -23.69 -4.05
N GLU A 186 3.64 -23.47 -4.56
CA GLU A 186 4.83 -23.28 -3.75
C GLU A 186 4.64 -22.13 -2.77
N PHE A 187 4.13 -20.99 -3.26
CA PHE A 187 3.85 -19.84 -2.40
C PHE A 187 2.78 -20.12 -1.33
N LEU A 188 1.69 -20.80 -1.70
CA LEU A 188 0.64 -21.17 -0.75
C LEU A 188 1.17 -22.12 0.34
N ASN A 189 2.01 -23.08 -0.03
CA ASN A 189 2.63 -24.01 0.92
C ASN A 189 3.61 -23.28 1.86
N MET A 190 4.42 -22.35 1.34
CA MET A 190 5.30 -21.50 2.18
C MET A 190 4.48 -20.67 3.18
N CYS A 191 3.34 -20.12 2.76
CA CYS A 191 2.43 -19.39 3.65
C CYS A 191 1.84 -20.28 4.75
N GLN A 192 1.52 -21.54 4.46
CA GLN A 192 0.99 -22.47 5.45
C GLN A 192 2.03 -22.78 6.55
N VAL A 193 3.31 -22.92 6.18
CA VAL A 193 4.40 -23.20 7.13
C VAL A 193 4.72 -21.98 8.00
N HIS A 194 4.85 -20.79 7.42
CA HIS A 194 5.20 -19.58 8.17
C HIS A 194 4.04 -18.97 8.96
N GLY A 195 2.81 -19.39 8.68
CA GLY A 195 1.60 -18.89 9.32
C GLY A 195 0.70 -18.24 8.29
N PHE A 196 -0.44 -18.88 8.03
CA PHE A 196 -1.29 -18.56 6.90
C PHE A 196 -1.90 -17.14 7.00
N PRO A 197 -1.49 -16.18 6.14
CA PRO A 197 -2.07 -14.84 6.11
C PRO A 197 -3.47 -14.89 5.50
N ARG A 198 -4.15 -13.74 5.44
CA ARG A 198 -5.39 -13.66 4.66
C ARG A 198 -5.04 -13.74 3.18
N VAL A 199 -5.72 -14.60 2.43
CA VAL A 199 -5.54 -14.74 0.98
C VAL A 199 -6.83 -14.36 0.26
N MET A 200 -6.71 -13.57 -0.80
CA MET A 200 -7.77 -13.33 -1.77
C MET A 200 -7.26 -13.71 -3.15
N GLY A 201 -8.10 -14.38 -3.94
CA GLY A 201 -7.75 -14.75 -5.31
C GLY A 201 -8.24 -13.71 -6.30
N VAL A 202 -7.48 -13.50 -7.36
CA VAL A 202 -7.85 -12.69 -8.52
C VAL A 202 -7.61 -13.54 -9.77
N LEU A 203 -8.67 -13.89 -10.50
CA LEU A 203 -8.56 -14.52 -11.81
C LEU A 203 -8.40 -13.46 -12.89
N THR A 204 -7.32 -13.55 -13.66
CA THR A 204 -7.04 -12.70 -14.84
C THR A 204 -7.26 -13.49 -16.14
N HIS A 205 -7.00 -12.84 -17.28
CA HIS A 205 -7.07 -13.43 -18.64
C HIS A 205 -8.38 -14.17 -18.97
N LEU A 206 -9.51 -13.63 -18.49
CA LEU A 206 -10.83 -14.18 -18.79
C LEU A 206 -11.33 -13.81 -20.20
N ASP A 207 -10.66 -12.87 -20.85
CA ASP A 207 -10.83 -12.45 -22.24
C ASP A 207 -10.29 -13.46 -23.24
N SER A 208 -9.34 -14.31 -22.85
CA SER A 208 -8.83 -15.40 -23.69
C SER A 208 -9.90 -16.47 -24.01
N PHE A 209 -11.03 -16.49 -23.29
CA PHE A 209 -12.11 -17.43 -23.54
C PHE A 209 -13.07 -16.92 -24.60
N THR A 210 -13.11 -17.58 -25.74
CA THR A 210 -14.11 -17.34 -26.79
C THR A 210 -15.51 -17.83 -26.39
N ASN A 211 -15.58 -18.97 -25.69
CA ASN A 211 -16.84 -19.63 -25.35
C ASN A 211 -17.30 -19.33 -23.92
N ALA A 212 -18.49 -18.71 -23.77
CA ALA A 212 -19.07 -18.37 -22.48
C ALA A 212 -19.43 -19.59 -21.60
N ALA A 213 -19.76 -20.73 -22.21
CA ALA A 213 -19.98 -21.98 -21.46
C ALA A 213 -18.67 -22.53 -20.87
N ALA A 214 -17.59 -22.50 -21.65
CA ALA A 214 -16.26 -22.91 -21.19
C ALA A 214 -15.77 -22.00 -20.06
N LEU A 215 -15.92 -20.68 -20.19
CA LEU A 215 -15.58 -19.71 -19.16
C LEU A 215 -16.31 -19.99 -17.83
N ARG A 216 -17.61 -20.30 -17.87
CA ARG A 216 -18.39 -20.63 -16.67
C ARG A 216 -17.91 -21.93 -16.01
N ARG A 217 -17.56 -22.94 -16.80
CA ARG A 217 -16.99 -24.20 -16.29
C ARG A 217 -15.61 -23.96 -15.67
N ALA A 218 -14.71 -23.26 -16.36
CA ALA A 218 -13.38 -22.91 -15.87
C ALA A 218 -13.44 -22.13 -14.56
N LYS A 219 -14.28 -21.08 -14.47
CA LYS A 219 -14.50 -20.32 -13.23
C LYS A 219 -14.98 -21.22 -12.08
N LYS A 220 -15.87 -22.18 -12.34
CA LYS A 220 -16.35 -23.11 -11.31
C LYS A 220 -15.24 -24.06 -10.84
N THR A 221 -14.48 -24.63 -11.78
CA THR A 221 -13.37 -25.55 -11.48
C THR A 221 -12.26 -24.84 -10.72
N LEU A 222 -11.81 -23.68 -11.19
CA LEU A 222 -10.76 -22.89 -10.53
C LEU A 222 -11.20 -22.40 -9.15
N LYS A 223 -12.47 -21.99 -9.00
CA LYS A 223 -13.02 -21.62 -7.69
C LYS A 223 -13.06 -22.79 -6.72
N HIS A 224 -13.46 -23.98 -7.18
CA HIS A 224 -13.47 -25.17 -6.34
C HIS A 224 -12.05 -25.56 -5.91
N ARG A 225 -11.09 -25.54 -6.83
CA ARG A 225 -9.67 -25.78 -6.53
C ARG A 225 -9.11 -24.74 -5.56
N PHE A 226 -9.40 -23.47 -5.78
CA PHE A 226 -9.02 -22.40 -4.85
C PHE A 226 -9.58 -22.62 -3.42
N TRP A 227 -10.76 -23.21 -3.30
CA TRP A 227 -11.36 -23.54 -2.01
C TRP A 227 -10.71 -24.75 -1.34
N THR A 228 -10.32 -25.77 -2.11
CA THR A 228 -9.61 -26.94 -1.57
C THR A 228 -8.24 -26.57 -1.03
N ASP A 229 -7.55 -25.65 -1.70
CA ASP A 229 -6.13 -25.36 -1.41
C ASP A 229 -5.95 -24.32 -0.29
N ILE A 230 -6.96 -23.49 -0.04
CA ILE A 230 -6.92 -22.41 0.95
C ILE A 230 -7.88 -22.69 2.11
N TYR A 231 -9.17 -22.42 1.90
CA TYR A 231 -10.26 -22.74 2.81
C TYR A 231 -11.59 -22.55 2.08
N ASP A 232 -12.60 -23.29 2.52
CA ASP A 232 -13.90 -23.24 1.88
C ASP A 232 -14.55 -21.86 2.01
N GLY A 233 -15.05 -21.34 0.87
CA GLY A 233 -15.62 -20.00 0.80
C GLY A 233 -14.62 -18.84 0.71
N ALA A 234 -13.33 -19.11 0.41
CA ALA A 234 -12.37 -18.07 0.07
C ALA A 234 -12.86 -17.19 -1.10
N LYS A 235 -12.52 -15.89 -1.07
CA LYS A 235 -13.02 -14.90 -2.03
C LYS A 235 -12.15 -14.87 -3.27
N LEU A 236 -12.79 -15.07 -4.42
CA LEU A 236 -12.18 -15.03 -5.74
C LEU A 236 -12.82 -13.90 -6.56
N PHE A 237 -12.00 -12.99 -7.07
CA PHE A 237 -12.39 -11.90 -7.95
C PHE A 237 -12.11 -12.28 -9.40
N TYR A 238 -12.89 -11.71 -10.32
CA TYR A 238 -12.77 -11.98 -11.75
C TYR A 238 -12.45 -10.66 -12.44
N LEU A 239 -11.34 -10.61 -13.16
CA LEU A 239 -10.95 -9.48 -14.00
C LEU A 239 -11.16 -9.85 -15.47
N SER A 240 -12.10 -9.18 -16.14
CA SER A 240 -12.60 -9.64 -17.44
C SER A 240 -11.62 -9.47 -18.59
N GLY A 241 -10.63 -8.57 -18.47
CA GLY A 241 -9.64 -8.29 -19.52
C GLY A 241 -9.09 -6.86 -19.40
N LEU A 242 -8.16 -6.47 -20.26
CA LEU A 242 -7.55 -5.14 -20.24
C LEU A 242 -8.25 -4.18 -21.22
N LYS A 243 -8.55 -2.96 -20.77
CA LYS A 243 -9.01 -1.83 -21.58
C LYS A 243 -8.02 -0.68 -21.44
N HIS A 244 -7.39 -0.25 -22.53
CA HIS A 244 -6.32 0.77 -22.52
C HIS A 244 -5.19 0.45 -21.52
N GLY A 245 -4.74 -0.81 -21.52
CA GLY A 245 -3.67 -1.29 -20.64
C GLY A 245 -4.04 -1.35 -19.14
N ARG A 246 -5.33 -1.28 -18.78
CA ARG A 246 -5.79 -1.39 -17.38
C ARG A 246 -7.05 -2.22 -17.22
N TYR A 247 -7.29 -2.68 -16.01
CA TYR A 247 -8.51 -3.42 -15.72
C TYR A 247 -9.76 -2.52 -15.62
N PRO A 248 -10.96 -3.07 -15.88
CA PRO A 248 -12.21 -2.34 -15.77
C PRO A 248 -12.40 -1.72 -14.38
N LYS A 249 -12.76 -0.43 -14.36
CA LYS A 249 -12.91 0.35 -13.12
C LYS A 249 -13.92 -0.28 -12.15
N ALA A 250 -15.00 -0.88 -12.64
CA ALA A 250 -16.03 -1.48 -11.79
C ALA A 250 -15.52 -2.70 -11.00
N GLU A 251 -14.75 -3.56 -11.65
CA GLU A 251 -14.16 -4.77 -11.05
C GLU A 251 -13.10 -4.41 -10.01
N ILE A 252 -12.24 -3.45 -10.35
CA ILE A 252 -11.23 -2.94 -9.42
C ILE A 252 -11.86 -2.21 -8.24
N THR A 253 -12.95 -1.47 -8.45
CA THR A 253 -13.71 -0.83 -7.35
C THR A 253 -14.28 -1.88 -6.39
N ASN A 254 -14.72 -3.02 -6.91
CA ASN A 254 -15.18 -4.12 -6.08
C ASN A 254 -14.02 -4.72 -5.27
N LEU A 255 -12.89 -5.05 -5.91
CA LEU A 255 -11.68 -5.54 -5.23
C LEU A 255 -11.23 -4.56 -4.12
N ALA A 256 -11.10 -3.28 -4.45
CA ALA A 256 -10.71 -2.23 -3.51
C ALA A 256 -11.66 -2.09 -2.32
N ARG A 257 -12.97 -2.29 -2.51
CA ARG A 257 -13.96 -2.30 -1.43
C ARG A 257 -13.68 -3.42 -0.43
N PHE A 258 -13.30 -4.61 -0.90
CA PHE A 258 -12.98 -5.73 -0.01
C PHE A 258 -11.65 -5.51 0.73
N LEU A 259 -10.64 -4.97 0.05
CA LEU A 259 -9.37 -4.57 0.68
C LEU A 259 -9.56 -3.57 1.83
N ALA A 260 -10.49 -2.62 1.67
CA ALA A 260 -10.75 -1.62 2.70
C ALA A 260 -11.41 -2.19 3.97
N VAL A 261 -12.17 -3.30 3.85
CA VAL A 261 -13.01 -3.84 4.94
C VAL A 261 -12.38 -5.05 5.64
N ILE A 262 -11.40 -5.71 5.01
CA ILE A 262 -10.84 -6.96 5.51
C ILE A 262 -10.29 -6.83 6.94
N LYS A 263 -10.46 -7.87 7.77
CA LYS A 263 -9.86 -7.94 9.11
C LYS A 263 -8.78 -9.02 9.14
N PHE A 264 -7.68 -8.70 9.79
CA PHE A 264 -6.54 -9.58 9.94
C PHE A 264 -6.65 -10.41 11.21
N ARG A 265 -6.00 -11.58 11.18
CA ARG A 265 -5.78 -12.38 12.37
C ARG A 265 -4.36 -12.10 12.85
N PRO A 266 -4.13 -11.84 14.15
CA PRO A 266 -2.78 -11.71 14.67
C PRO A 266 -2.02 -13.04 14.51
N LEU A 267 -0.83 -12.98 13.90
CA LEU A 267 0.10 -14.10 13.82
C LEU A 267 1.11 -13.99 14.96
N ILE A 268 1.52 -15.14 15.52
CA ILE A 268 2.39 -15.19 16.70
C ILE A 268 3.73 -14.48 16.40
N TRP A 269 4.41 -14.89 15.32
CA TRP A 269 5.70 -14.32 14.92
C TRP A 269 5.66 -12.80 14.74
N ARG A 270 4.62 -12.29 14.07
CA ARG A 270 4.48 -10.84 13.81
C ARG A 270 4.16 -10.04 15.07
N ASN A 271 3.53 -10.66 16.06
CA ASN A 271 3.24 -10.01 17.35
C ASN A 271 4.41 -10.09 18.33
N THR A 272 5.37 -11.00 18.12
CA THR A 272 6.53 -11.17 19.01
C THR A 272 7.76 -10.40 18.52
N HIS A 273 8.02 -10.35 17.21
CA HIS A 273 9.24 -9.77 16.65
C HIS A 273 8.99 -8.42 15.97
N PRO A 274 9.88 -7.42 16.16
CA PRO A 274 9.83 -6.19 15.38
C PRO A 274 10.42 -6.44 14.01
N PHE A 275 9.78 -5.91 12.97
CA PHE A 275 10.31 -5.95 11.61
C PHE A 275 9.98 -4.67 10.87
N VAL A 276 10.80 -4.35 9.88
CA VAL A 276 10.64 -3.18 9.02
C VAL A 276 10.64 -3.66 7.58
N LEU A 277 9.65 -3.23 6.81
CA LEU A 277 9.71 -3.35 5.36
C LEU A 277 10.36 -2.07 4.84
N ALA A 278 11.54 -2.20 4.23
CA ALA A 278 12.26 -1.05 3.69
C ALA A 278 11.56 -0.54 2.42
N ASP A 279 11.17 0.73 2.43
CA ASP A 279 10.57 1.38 1.26
C ASP A 279 11.62 2.09 0.40
N ARG A 280 12.62 2.66 1.06
CA ARG A 280 13.74 3.37 0.44
C ARG A 280 15.02 2.93 1.14
N PHE A 281 16.07 2.75 0.37
CA PHE A 281 17.42 2.55 0.90
C PHE A 281 18.36 3.55 0.22
N GLU A 282 19.34 4.03 0.97
CA GLU A 282 20.36 4.98 0.50
C GLU A 282 21.72 4.50 0.99
N ASP A 283 22.74 4.67 0.16
CA ASP A 283 24.13 4.52 0.60
C ASP A 283 24.62 5.87 1.14
N VAL A 284 25.12 5.87 2.38
CA VAL A 284 25.65 7.06 3.08
C VAL A 284 27.18 7.00 3.16
N THR A 285 27.81 6.12 2.39
CA THR A 285 29.27 5.99 2.35
C THR A 285 29.92 7.22 1.72
N GLU A 286 31.06 7.65 2.28
CA GLU A 286 31.81 8.78 1.75
C GLU A 286 32.29 8.51 0.30
N PRO A 287 32.00 9.40 -0.67
CA PRO A 287 32.41 9.21 -2.07
C PRO A 287 33.94 9.08 -2.24
N ALA A 288 34.72 9.75 -1.39
CA ALA A 288 36.18 9.67 -1.41
C ALA A 288 36.72 8.29 -0.96
N ALA A 289 35.97 7.56 -0.13
CA ALA A 289 36.32 6.18 0.22
C ALA A 289 36.01 5.24 -0.94
N LEU A 290 34.85 5.42 -1.58
CA LEU A 290 34.44 4.65 -2.77
C LEU A 290 35.39 4.82 -3.96
N ALA A 291 35.91 6.03 -4.17
CA ALA A 291 36.88 6.30 -5.23
C ALA A 291 38.24 5.63 -5.01
N ARG A 292 38.60 5.34 -3.74
CA ARG A 292 39.86 4.67 -3.40
C ARG A 292 39.72 3.15 -3.46
N ASP A 293 38.60 2.62 -2.99
CA ASP A 293 38.29 1.19 -3.02
C ASP A 293 36.77 0.99 -3.18
N GLU A 294 36.39 0.29 -4.25
CA GLU A 294 34.99 0.01 -4.57
C GLU A 294 34.37 -1.08 -3.67
N LEU A 295 35.20 -1.91 -3.03
CA LEU A 295 34.79 -3.04 -2.18
C LEU A 295 34.76 -2.70 -0.69
N VAL A 296 34.88 -1.42 -0.34
CA VAL A 296 34.83 -0.95 1.04
C VAL A 296 33.50 -1.29 1.73
N GLU A 297 33.53 -1.50 3.05
CA GLU A 297 32.32 -1.67 3.86
C GLU A 297 31.42 -0.43 3.79
N ARG A 298 30.26 -0.57 3.14
CA ARG A 298 29.29 0.50 2.96
C ARG A 298 28.41 0.72 4.19
N THR A 299 27.98 1.95 4.39
CA THR A 299 26.98 2.32 5.40
C THR A 299 25.66 2.64 4.73
N VAL A 300 24.65 1.82 5.00
CA VAL A 300 23.34 1.89 4.34
C VAL A 300 22.31 2.42 5.31
N SER A 301 21.55 3.41 4.86
CA SER A 301 20.37 3.94 5.53
C SER A 301 19.11 3.31 4.95
N MET A 302 18.33 2.63 5.78
CA MET A 302 17.05 2.03 5.38
C MET A 302 15.89 2.77 6.02
N TYR A 303 14.92 3.16 5.20
CA TYR A 303 13.71 3.84 5.61
C TYR A 303 12.50 2.92 5.50
N GLY A 304 11.66 2.89 6.52
CA GLY A 304 10.43 2.13 6.48
C GLY A 304 9.57 2.28 7.72
N TRP A 305 8.38 1.69 7.68
CA TRP A 305 7.50 1.61 8.86
C TRP A 305 7.86 0.43 9.76
N VAL A 306 7.91 0.69 11.07
CA VAL A 306 8.07 -0.37 12.07
C VAL A 306 6.76 -1.11 12.25
N ARG A 307 6.86 -2.45 12.28
CA ARG A 307 5.74 -3.39 12.37
C ARG A 307 5.99 -4.39 13.47
N GLY A 308 4.90 -4.94 14.02
CA GLY A 308 4.96 -5.91 15.09
C GLY A 308 5.16 -5.25 16.45
N THR A 309 6.34 -5.41 17.03
CA THR A 309 6.71 -4.82 18.33
C THR A 309 7.60 -3.58 18.17
N PHE A 310 7.99 -2.99 19.29
CA PHE A 310 8.86 -1.81 19.32
C PHE A 310 10.30 -2.16 18.93
N LEU A 311 10.90 -1.32 18.10
CA LEU A 311 12.32 -1.41 17.72
C LEU A 311 13.15 -0.59 18.71
N LEU A 312 14.18 -1.20 19.29
CA LEU A 312 15.10 -0.52 20.21
C LEU A 312 16.44 -0.21 19.53
N PRO A 313 17.09 0.92 19.84
CA PRO A 313 18.44 1.20 19.36
C PRO A 313 19.43 0.12 19.81
N GLY A 314 20.37 -0.26 18.94
CA GLY A 314 21.41 -1.25 19.23
C GLY A 314 20.95 -2.72 19.14
N MET A 315 19.72 -2.99 18.69
CA MET A 315 19.29 -4.36 18.40
C MET A 315 20.06 -4.95 17.20
N ARG A 316 20.23 -6.27 17.20
CA ARG A 316 20.70 -7.01 16.03
C ARG A 316 19.56 -7.18 15.03
N VAL A 317 19.84 -6.96 13.75
CA VAL A 317 18.90 -7.04 12.65
C VAL A 317 19.43 -8.06 11.64
N HIS A 318 18.55 -8.97 11.21
CA HIS A 318 18.83 -9.87 10.10
C HIS A 318 18.25 -9.27 8.82
N LEU A 319 19.09 -9.09 7.80
CA LEU A 319 18.66 -8.72 6.46
C LEU A 319 18.57 -10.00 5.61
N PRO A 320 17.36 -10.42 5.18
CA PRO A 320 17.21 -11.60 4.35
C PRO A 320 18.08 -11.52 3.09
N GLY A 321 18.86 -12.58 2.84
CA GLY A 321 19.77 -12.67 1.69
C GLY A 321 21.11 -11.94 1.84
N VAL A 322 21.30 -11.12 2.87
CA VAL A 322 22.56 -10.38 3.09
C VAL A 322 23.31 -10.89 4.31
N GLY A 323 22.65 -10.99 5.47
CA GLY A 323 23.27 -11.44 6.71
C GLY A 323 22.80 -10.73 7.97
N ASP A 324 23.52 -10.97 9.06
CA ASP A 324 23.25 -10.39 10.38
C ASP A 324 24.07 -9.12 10.61
N PHE A 325 23.41 -8.05 11.01
CA PHE A 325 24.03 -6.75 11.25
C PHE A 325 23.64 -6.18 12.62
N ALA A 326 24.53 -5.37 13.19
CA ALA A 326 24.20 -4.53 14.33
C ALA A 326 23.72 -3.15 13.82
N MET A 327 22.63 -2.67 14.39
CA MET A 327 22.09 -1.35 14.10
C MET A 327 22.96 -0.26 14.72
N SER A 328 23.43 0.70 13.92
CA SER A 328 24.26 1.80 14.42
C SER A 328 23.42 2.90 15.04
N GLU A 329 22.33 3.29 14.38
CA GLU A 329 21.46 4.38 14.83
C GLU A 329 20.01 4.12 14.41
N VAL A 330 19.06 4.57 15.23
CA VAL A 330 17.63 4.61 14.91
C VAL A 330 17.12 6.02 15.09
N SER A 331 16.58 6.60 14.02
CA SER A 331 15.92 7.89 14.04
C SER A 331 14.45 7.76 13.67
N ALA A 332 13.60 8.48 14.39
CA ALA A 332 12.17 8.59 14.11
C ALA A 332 11.93 9.70 13.09
N LEU A 333 11.33 9.37 11.94
CA LEU A 333 10.92 10.36 10.94
C LEU A 333 9.40 10.53 10.86
N ASP A 334 9.00 11.70 10.40
CA ASP A 334 7.60 11.99 10.12
C ASP A 334 7.04 11.10 9.00
N ASP A 335 5.76 10.79 9.11
CA ASP A 335 5.08 9.88 8.20
C ASP A 335 4.67 10.60 6.89
N PRO A 336 5.18 10.18 5.72
CA PRO A 336 4.83 10.81 4.44
C PRO A 336 3.35 10.63 4.08
N CYS A 337 2.72 9.58 4.62
CA CYS A 337 1.34 9.18 4.34
C CYS A 337 0.53 9.08 5.63
N ALA A 338 0.66 10.07 6.52
CA ALA A 338 -0.12 10.18 7.74
C ALA A 338 -1.64 10.01 7.46
N PRO A 339 -2.37 9.23 8.29
CA PRO A 339 -3.81 9.13 8.14
C PRO A 339 -4.43 10.50 8.41
N PRO A 340 -5.49 10.89 7.67
CA PRO A 340 -6.16 12.16 7.94
C PRO A 340 -6.76 12.16 9.33
N ASP A 341 -6.73 13.31 9.98
CA ASP A 341 -7.29 13.47 11.33
C ASP A 341 -8.78 13.08 11.33
N ARG A 342 -9.26 12.53 12.46
CA ARG A 342 -10.58 11.86 12.56
C ARG A 342 -11.72 12.87 12.49
N THR A 343 -11.97 13.40 11.29
CA THR A 343 -13.15 14.21 10.99
C THR A 343 -14.39 13.32 10.97
N THR A 344 -15.51 13.84 11.49
CA THR A 344 -16.79 13.11 11.69
C THR A 344 -17.41 12.55 10.39
N ARG A 345 -17.00 13.06 9.23
CA ARG A 345 -17.49 12.60 7.92
C ARG A 345 -17.02 11.16 7.64
N ARG A 346 -17.80 10.35 6.94
CA ARG A 346 -17.39 8.97 6.59
C ARG A 346 -16.54 8.86 5.32
N ARG A 347 -16.64 9.84 4.42
CA ARG A 347 -15.92 9.85 3.12
C ARG A 347 -14.49 10.37 3.29
N LEU A 348 -13.57 9.83 2.50
CA LEU A 348 -12.20 10.33 2.37
C LEU A 348 -12.18 11.44 1.31
N ASP A 349 -11.51 12.56 1.61
CA ASP A 349 -11.41 13.67 0.66
C ASP A 349 -10.35 13.38 -0.42
N SER A 350 -10.34 14.14 -1.51
CA SER A 350 -9.33 13.99 -2.56
C SER A 350 -7.92 14.34 -2.08
N LYS A 351 -7.79 15.34 -1.21
CA LYS A 351 -6.52 15.81 -0.65
C LYS A 351 -5.84 14.78 0.26
N ASP A 352 -6.63 13.93 0.92
CA ASP A 352 -6.14 12.93 1.86
C ASP A 352 -5.66 11.65 1.17
N LYS A 353 -5.88 11.52 -0.15
CA LYS A 353 -5.47 10.37 -0.95
C LYS A 353 -4.01 10.48 -1.37
N ARG A 354 -3.13 10.35 -0.37
CA ARG A 354 -1.68 10.41 -0.57
C ARG A 354 -1.14 9.09 -1.13
N LEU A 355 -0.11 9.22 -1.97
CA LEU A 355 0.67 8.15 -2.56
C LEU A 355 2.12 8.34 -2.15
N TYR A 356 2.74 7.27 -1.65
CA TYR A 356 4.16 7.24 -1.35
C TYR A 356 4.78 6.01 -2.01
N ALA A 357 5.64 6.25 -2.99
CA ALA A 357 6.34 5.20 -3.72
C ALA A 357 7.71 5.76 -4.17
N PRO A 358 8.72 5.71 -3.30
CA PRO A 358 10.01 6.36 -3.56
C PRO A 358 10.81 5.68 -4.67
N MET A 359 10.65 4.36 -4.85
CA MET A 359 11.34 3.58 -5.89
C MET A 359 10.54 3.47 -7.19
N SER A 360 9.27 3.89 -7.21
CA SER A 360 8.40 3.78 -8.38
C SER A 360 8.22 5.12 -9.08
N ASN A 361 7.87 5.07 -10.37
CA ASN A 361 7.68 6.24 -11.20
C ASN A 361 6.37 6.97 -10.84
N LEU A 362 6.47 8.14 -10.22
CA LEU A 362 5.34 8.98 -9.84
C LEU A 362 5.11 10.03 -10.93
N GLY A 363 4.17 9.75 -11.83
CA GLY A 363 3.91 10.61 -12.98
C GLY A 363 5.02 10.48 -14.01
N ASP A 364 5.78 11.56 -14.18
CA ASP A 364 6.87 11.63 -15.15
C ASP A 364 8.26 11.67 -14.50
N LEU A 365 8.34 11.62 -13.17
CA LEU A 365 9.60 11.51 -12.45
C LEU A 365 9.92 10.04 -12.15
N THR A 366 11.13 9.62 -12.48
CA THR A 366 11.72 8.34 -12.07
C THR A 366 12.95 8.64 -11.23
N TYR A 367 13.04 7.97 -10.07
CA TYR A 367 14.17 8.10 -9.16
C TYR A 367 15.05 6.89 -9.33
N ASP A 368 16.31 7.13 -9.69
CA ASP A 368 17.39 6.16 -9.58
C ASP A 368 18.30 6.58 -8.40
N ARG A 369 19.29 5.74 -8.06
CA ARG A 369 20.14 5.92 -6.88
C ARG A 369 20.75 7.32 -6.79
N ASP A 370 21.27 7.82 -7.90
CA ASP A 370 22.02 9.09 -7.97
C ASP A 370 21.41 10.10 -8.95
N ALA A 371 20.38 9.70 -9.70
CA ALA A 371 19.80 10.51 -10.77
C ALA A 371 18.27 10.53 -10.70
N VAL A 372 17.68 11.67 -11.07
CA VAL A 372 16.24 11.81 -11.25
C VAL A 372 15.98 12.01 -12.73
N TYR A 373 15.31 11.06 -13.38
CA TYR A 373 14.91 11.21 -14.77
C TYR A 373 13.50 11.81 -14.83
N VAL A 374 13.34 12.85 -15.63
CA VAL A 374 12.05 13.50 -15.86
C VAL A 374 11.67 13.28 -17.32
N ASN A 375 10.61 12.52 -17.56
CA ASN A 375 10.07 12.28 -18.89
C ASN A 375 9.17 13.45 -19.30
N ILE A 376 9.77 14.44 -19.95
CA ILE A 376 9.04 15.57 -20.53
C ILE A 376 8.58 15.15 -21.93
N PRO A 377 7.28 15.26 -22.28
CA PRO A 377 6.83 14.96 -23.63
C PRO A 377 7.49 15.89 -24.65
N ASP A 378 7.87 15.38 -25.82
CA ASP A 378 8.65 16.11 -26.84
C ASP A 378 8.00 17.43 -27.27
N SER A 379 6.67 17.53 -27.25
CA SER A 379 5.94 18.78 -27.52
C SER A 379 6.16 19.90 -26.49
N ALA A 380 6.65 19.55 -25.30
CA ALA A 380 7.01 20.46 -24.23
C ALA A 380 8.53 20.64 -24.08
N ILE A 381 9.35 19.88 -24.81
CA ILE A 381 10.80 20.05 -24.83
C ILE A 381 11.13 21.27 -25.70
N ARG A 382 11.44 22.38 -25.05
CA ARG A 382 11.85 23.63 -25.71
C ARG A 382 13.37 23.87 -25.68
N PHE A 383 14.15 22.92 -25.15
CA PHE A 383 15.41 23.24 -24.44
C PHE A 383 16.69 22.56 -24.96
N SER A 384 16.64 21.65 -25.93
CA SER A 384 17.88 21.06 -26.49
C SER A 384 17.99 21.38 -27.97
N GLN A 385 19.14 21.91 -28.41
CA GLN A 385 19.53 21.74 -29.81
C GLN A 385 19.66 20.25 -30.07
N GLY A 386 19.05 19.74 -31.14
CA GLY A 386 19.17 18.35 -31.55
C GLY A 386 20.62 18.03 -31.92
N LYS A 387 21.45 17.69 -30.95
CA LYS A 387 22.69 16.97 -31.20
C LYS A 387 22.31 15.51 -31.37
N GLY A 388 22.36 15.05 -32.62
CA GLY A 388 22.26 13.64 -32.96
C GLY A 388 23.18 12.82 -32.06
N VAL A 389 22.60 11.82 -31.41
CA VAL A 389 23.35 10.74 -30.78
C VAL A 389 24.02 9.99 -31.93
N ALA A 390 25.30 10.28 -32.18
CA ALA A 390 26.14 9.49 -33.05
C ALA A 390 26.39 8.14 -32.35
N GLY A 391 25.52 7.18 -32.63
CA GLY A 391 25.78 5.77 -32.41
C GLY A 391 26.45 5.21 -33.66
N GLU A 392 27.73 4.89 -33.53
CA GLU A 392 28.46 4.07 -34.50
C GLU A 392 27.76 2.71 -34.65
N GLY A 393 27.45 2.33 -35.88
CA GLY A 393 26.74 1.10 -36.22
C GLY A 393 26.69 0.91 -37.73
N GLU A 394 27.77 0.29 -38.22
CA GLU A 394 28.04 -0.40 -39.50
C GLU A 394 27.02 -0.37 -40.66
N ASP A 395 27.58 -0.04 -41.83
CA ASP A 395 27.08 -0.21 -43.20
C ASP A 395 26.37 -1.56 -43.45
N GLU A 396 25.19 -1.52 -44.09
CA GLU A 396 24.88 -2.37 -45.25
C GLU A 396 23.92 -1.63 -46.19
N GLY A 397 24.30 -1.57 -47.47
CA GLY A 397 23.66 -0.76 -48.50
C GLY A 397 22.35 -1.32 -49.07
N GLY A 398 21.61 -0.43 -49.73
CA GLY A 398 20.44 -0.77 -50.54
C GLY A 398 19.94 0.46 -51.29
N GLU A 399 20.28 0.52 -52.58
CA GLU A 399 19.81 1.50 -53.55
C GLU A 399 18.29 1.43 -53.73
N GLY A 400 17.66 2.59 -53.94
CA GLY A 400 16.25 2.72 -54.28
C GLY A 400 15.87 4.16 -54.58
N GLU A 401 16.06 4.55 -55.85
CA GLU A 401 15.53 5.79 -56.43
C GLU A 401 14.00 5.87 -56.33
N GLY A 402 13.46 7.07 -56.12
CA GLY A 402 12.05 7.34 -56.43
C GLY A 402 11.46 8.60 -55.81
N GLY A 403 11.31 9.64 -56.64
CA GLY A 403 10.15 10.54 -56.62
C GLY A 403 10.21 11.72 -55.66
N GLY A 404 10.39 12.91 -56.22
CA GLY A 404 10.40 14.17 -55.47
C GLY A 404 9.03 14.64 -54.98
N ASP A 405 9.08 15.64 -54.10
CA ASP A 405 8.31 16.87 -54.28
C ASP A 405 9.03 18.01 -53.54
N GLY A 406 9.10 19.16 -54.21
CA GLY A 406 9.66 20.38 -53.65
C GLY A 406 8.65 21.00 -52.70
N GLY A 407 8.90 20.86 -51.41
CA GLY A 407 8.23 21.60 -50.35
C GLY A 407 9.27 22.08 -49.36
N GLY A 408 9.90 23.22 -49.65
CA GLY A 408 10.68 23.94 -48.66
C GLY A 408 9.74 24.48 -47.58
N GLU A 409 9.39 23.63 -46.62
CA GLU A 409 8.98 24.09 -45.31
C GLU A 409 10.26 24.36 -44.52
N GLU A 410 10.69 25.62 -44.56
CA GLU A 410 11.45 26.21 -43.48
C GLU A 410 10.71 25.85 -42.18
N GLY A 411 11.26 24.87 -41.44
CA GLY A 411 10.89 24.60 -40.07
C GLY A 411 11.28 25.78 -39.21
N GLY A 412 10.54 26.89 -39.34
CA GLY A 412 10.64 28.04 -38.49
C GLY A 412 10.50 27.57 -37.05
N GLU A 413 11.56 27.78 -36.27
CA GLU A 413 11.51 27.61 -34.83
C GLU A 413 10.30 28.39 -34.29
N VAL A 414 9.22 27.69 -33.97
CA VAL A 414 8.12 28.27 -33.17
C VAL A 414 8.58 28.34 -31.72
N GLY A 415 9.65 29.08 -31.48
CA GLY A 415 10.10 29.47 -30.16
C GLY A 415 9.87 30.97 -30.04
N GLY A 416 8.83 31.38 -29.32
CA GLY A 416 8.61 32.79 -28.99
C GLY A 416 9.85 33.41 -28.33
N GLU A 417 9.90 34.74 -28.26
CA GLU A 417 10.98 35.55 -27.69
C GLU A 417 11.50 35.01 -26.33
N ASP A 418 10.59 34.48 -25.52
CA ASP A 418 10.86 33.80 -24.24
C ASP A 418 11.80 32.58 -24.37
N VAL A 419 11.65 31.77 -25.43
CA VAL A 419 12.48 30.57 -25.66
C VAL A 419 13.88 30.97 -26.09
N ALA A 420 14.01 32.02 -26.92
CA ALA A 420 15.30 32.57 -27.33
C ALA A 420 16.04 33.18 -26.12
N MET A 421 15.32 33.88 -25.24
CA MET A 421 15.86 34.42 -23.99
C MET A 421 16.43 33.32 -23.10
N VAL A 422 15.69 32.24 -22.85
CA VAL A 422 16.16 31.13 -21.99
C VAL A 422 17.36 30.41 -22.60
N LYS A 423 17.36 30.17 -23.93
CA LYS A 423 18.53 29.61 -24.65
C LYS A 423 19.76 30.51 -24.50
N GLY A 424 19.57 31.83 -24.52
CA GLY A 424 20.63 32.82 -24.27
C GLY A 424 21.20 32.71 -22.86
N LEU A 425 20.35 32.67 -21.84
CA LEU A 425 20.77 32.59 -20.43
C LEU A 425 21.54 31.30 -20.11
N GLN A 426 21.18 30.17 -20.71
CA GLN A 426 21.91 28.91 -20.52
C GLN A 426 23.34 28.99 -21.06
N ARG A 427 23.53 29.59 -22.24
CA ARG A 427 24.87 29.77 -22.85
C ARG A 427 25.74 30.75 -22.06
N VAL A 428 25.13 31.78 -21.48
CA VAL A 428 25.86 32.75 -20.64
C VAL A 428 26.44 32.05 -19.40
N GLY A 429 25.68 31.14 -18.77
CA GLY A 429 26.13 30.39 -17.60
C GLY A 429 27.34 29.46 -17.83
N GLU A 430 27.56 29.00 -19.06
CA GLU A 430 28.73 28.17 -19.42
C GLU A 430 29.99 28.98 -19.75
N ALA A 431 29.82 30.23 -20.21
CA ALA A 431 30.90 31.03 -20.78
C ALA A 431 31.54 32.04 -19.79
N ALA A 432 30.76 32.59 -18.84
CA ALA A 432 31.28 33.45 -17.76
C ALA A 432 30.24 33.64 -16.66
N GLY A 433 30.67 33.69 -15.40
CA GLY A 433 29.78 34.06 -14.30
C GLY A 433 29.21 35.47 -14.51
N LEU A 434 27.93 35.66 -14.20
CA LEU A 434 27.26 36.97 -14.30
C LEU A 434 27.99 38.04 -13.47
N ASP A 435 28.61 37.63 -12.37
CA ASP A 435 29.47 38.47 -11.52
C ASP A 435 30.76 38.93 -12.22
N GLU A 436 31.32 38.12 -13.12
CA GLU A 436 32.53 38.48 -13.87
C GLU A 436 32.23 39.48 -14.99
N GLN A 437 31.04 39.37 -15.59
CA GLN A 437 30.52 40.38 -16.53
C GLN A 437 30.18 41.71 -15.83
N LEU A 438 29.69 41.65 -14.59
CA LEU A 438 29.43 42.86 -13.78
C LEU A 438 30.73 43.52 -13.30
N ARG A 439 31.81 42.76 -13.10
CA ARG A 439 33.13 43.33 -12.75
C ARG A 439 33.76 44.16 -13.87
N GLY A 440 33.48 43.81 -15.12
CA GLY A 440 33.89 44.59 -16.30
C GLY A 440 32.92 45.73 -16.67
N ALA A 441 31.80 45.89 -15.94
CA ALA A 441 30.81 46.90 -16.24
C ALA A 441 31.20 48.25 -15.61
N SER A 442 31.24 49.29 -16.43
CA SER A 442 31.49 50.67 -16.00
C SER A 442 30.20 51.47 -15.97
N LEU A 443 29.92 52.21 -14.90
CA LEU A 443 28.71 53.02 -14.75
C LEU A 443 29.03 54.52 -14.70
N GLN A 444 28.42 55.30 -15.59
CA GLN A 444 28.54 56.76 -15.62
C GLN A 444 27.34 57.41 -14.90
N LEU A 445 27.60 58.15 -13.84
CA LEU A 445 26.57 58.79 -13.01
C LEU A 445 26.03 60.11 -13.61
N PHE A 446 26.82 60.78 -14.45
CA PHE A 446 26.46 62.05 -15.09
C PHE A 446 26.92 62.07 -16.54
N ALA A 447 26.15 62.72 -17.42
CA ALA A 447 26.49 62.86 -18.83
C ALA A 447 27.82 63.62 -18.99
N GLY A 448 28.84 62.93 -19.52
CA GLY A 448 30.21 63.44 -19.66
C GLY A 448 31.15 63.21 -18.47
N GLY A 449 30.70 62.50 -17.43
CA GLY A 449 31.54 62.13 -16.28
C GLY A 449 32.39 60.86 -16.51
N ALA A 450 33.48 60.72 -15.76
CA ALA A 450 34.29 59.51 -15.76
C ALA A 450 33.48 58.29 -15.30
N ALA A 451 33.66 57.14 -15.98
CA ALA A 451 32.95 55.91 -15.66
C ALA A 451 33.60 55.22 -14.46
N ILE A 452 32.78 54.68 -13.55
CA ILE A 452 33.22 53.93 -12.37
C ILE A 452 33.14 52.44 -12.71
N GLU A 453 34.25 51.71 -12.67
CA GLU A 453 34.31 50.27 -12.94
C GLU A 453 34.04 49.45 -11.67
N GLY A 454 33.26 48.38 -11.80
CA GLY A 454 32.86 47.49 -10.71
C GLY A 454 33.98 46.56 -10.23
N GLY A 455 35.06 47.09 -9.64
CA GLY A 455 36.12 46.23 -9.09
C GLY A 455 37.30 46.91 -8.41
N GLY A 456 37.29 48.24 -8.28
CA GLY A 456 38.30 48.98 -7.51
C GLY A 456 37.80 49.30 -6.11
N ASP A 457 38.60 48.95 -5.09
CA ASP A 457 38.48 49.47 -3.72
C ASP A 457 38.58 51.01 -3.67
#